data_AF-A0A7G8W924-F1
#
_entry.id   AF-A0A7G8W924-F1
#
_cell.length_a   1.000
_cell.length_b   1.000
_cell.length_c   1.000
_cell.angle_alpha   90.00
_cell.angle_beta   90.00
_cell.angle_gamma   90.00
#
_symmetry.space_group_name_H-M   'P 1'
#
loop_
_entity.id
_entity.type
_entity.pdbx_description
1 polymer ?
#
loop_
_entity_poly.entity_id
_entity_poly.type
_entity_poly.pdbx_seq_one_letter_code
_entity_poly.pdbx_strand_id
1 'polypeptide(L)'
;MKQILLKQILFFAILIFSKTLIAQTTYTYTGIGNWTEEANWSPSYPGTTIDENDEVIISTDSEVVLMTASINGKLTINGDLETQISLTINGELIINGYLYSRTTLTINNTCINNGTHQSISLVNIYGVYTNKGTLALSSLSHIYPGGVLNNESSLNSSFLYNNGTLNNTGTYTNSLNLYGDNNIHTSDFINTRNLIPGSNSNSIGTYNFDADLILTSGSILITEIKSTTEVDLVNVNETATINGKLKVSLLEDYDPALGTTYTILQANSVTDTFTTIEYPDLGTDKEFSITYNTDNIVLEVVASTLSIDPGNELNSIAIYPNPTSGILNINNINAVSQIDIYSVLGQKIKTLTLNIGQNSIDVSHFKNGIYMLVINKNLYRFIKN
;
A
#
# COMPACT_ATOMS: atom_id res chain seq x y z
N MET A 1 5.25 -68.91 50.47
CA MET A 1 5.32 -67.47 50.12
C MET A 1 6.27 -67.19 48.93
N LYS A 2 6.36 -68.07 47.92
CA LYS A 2 7.20 -67.87 46.72
C LYS A 2 6.56 -68.33 45.39
N GLN A 3 5.33 -68.85 45.42
CA GLN A 3 4.61 -69.32 44.23
C GLN A 3 3.39 -68.46 43.84
N ILE A 4 2.99 -67.50 44.68
CA ILE A 4 1.85 -66.61 44.40
C ILE A 4 2.30 -65.34 43.65
N LEU A 5 3.57 -64.94 43.77
CA LEU A 5 4.09 -63.75 43.10
C LEU A 5 4.32 -63.94 41.58
N LEU A 6 4.45 -65.19 41.11
CA LEU A 6 4.72 -65.46 39.69
C LEU A 6 3.44 -65.44 38.82
N LYS A 7 2.25 -65.61 39.42
CA LYS A 7 0.96 -65.52 38.72
C LYS A 7 0.42 -64.10 38.60
N GLN A 8 0.89 -63.16 39.42
CA GLN A 8 0.52 -61.74 39.29
C GLN A 8 1.47 -60.97 38.36
N ILE A 9 2.70 -61.44 38.16
CA ILE A 9 3.65 -60.85 37.21
C ILE A 9 3.33 -61.23 35.76
N LEU A 10 2.64 -62.36 35.52
CA LEU A 10 2.22 -62.76 34.18
C LEU A 10 0.94 -62.04 33.68
N PHE A 11 0.25 -61.28 34.54
CA PHE A 11 -0.97 -60.55 34.18
C PHE A 11 -0.75 -59.03 33.98
N PHE A 12 0.49 -58.55 34.14
CA PHE A 12 0.83 -57.13 34.05
C PHE A 12 1.79 -56.80 32.89
N ALA A 13 1.85 -57.65 31.86
CA ALA A 13 2.73 -57.47 30.70
C ALA A 13 1.99 -57.50 29.34
N ILE A 14 0.69 -57.21 29.30
CA ILE A 14 -0.05 -56.95 28.06
C ILE A 14 -0.99 -55.76 28.28
N LEU A 15 -0.42 -54.59 28.50
CA LEU A 15 -0.99 -53.34 28.01
C LEU A 15 -0.15 -52.98 26.79
N ILE A 16 -0.35 -53.77 25.72
CA ILE A 16 0.00 -53.31 24.39
C ILE A 16 -0.91 -52.10 24.18
N PHE A 17 -0.35 -50.90 24.31
CA PHE A 17 -0.87 -49.77 23.55
C PHE A 17 -0.81 -50.23 22.11
N SER A 18 -1.92 -50.75 21.60
CA SER A 18 -2.13 -50.83 20.16
C SER A 18 -2.23 -49.39 19.71
N LYS A 19 -1.08 -48.75 19.48
CA LYS A 19 -1.02 -47.79 18.39
C LYS A 19 -1.43 -48.61 17.19
N THR A 20 -2.70 -48.53 16.80
CA THR A 20 -3.09 -48.85 15.44
C THR A 20 -2.15 -48.02 14.59
N LEU A 21 -1.13 -48.67 14.01
CA LEU A 21 -0.45 -48.11 12.85
C LEU A 21 -1.56 -48.00 11.82
N ILE A 22 -2.12 -46.79 11.68
CA ILE A 22 -2.95 -46.48 10.53
C ILE A 22 -1.97 -46.55 9.38
N ALA A 23 -2.15 -47.53 8.50
CA ALA A 23 -1.28 -47.70 7.35
C ALA A 23 -1.46 -46.47 6.45
N GLN A 24 -0.34 -45.85 6.07
CA GLN A 24 -0.33 -44.81 5.06
C GLN A 24 -0.88 -45.38 3.76
N THR A 25 -1.89 -44.73 3.20
CA THR A 25 -2.42 -45.01 1.88
C THR A 25 -2.01 -43.91 0.92
N THR A 26 -1.43 -44.28 -0.22
CA THR A 26 -1.15 -43.35 -1.31
C THR A 26 -2.20 -43.52 -2.39
N TYR A 27 -2.94 -42.44 -2.65
CA TYR A 27 -3.94 -42.34 -3.70
C TYR A 27 -3.37 -41.59 -4.90
N THR A 28 -3.51 -42.14 -6.09
CA THR A 28 -3.01 -41.54 -7.33
C THR A 28 -4.18 -41.25 -8.26
N TYR A 29 -4.27 -40.00 -8.72
CA TYR A 29 -5.16 -39.60 -9.82
C TYR A 29 -4.40 -39.68 -11.14
N THR A 30 -4.99 -40.33 -12.13
CA THR A 30 -4.48 -40.37 -13.50
C THR A 30 -5.61 -40.12 -14.49
N GLY A 31 -5.53 -39.05 -15.27
CA GLY A 31 -6.50 -38.72 -16.30
C GLY A 31 -7.00 -37.27 -16.21
N ILE A 32 -8.11 -36.99 -16.90
CA ILE A 32 -8.75 -35.68 -16.96
C ILE A 32 -10.16 -35.81 -16.39
N GLY A 33 -10.53 -34.93 -15.47
CA GLY A 33 -11.91 -34.88 -14.96
C GLY A 33 -12.05 -34.31 -13.55
N ASN A 34 -13.19 -34.61 -12.94
CA ASN A 34 -13.47 -34.18 -11.58
C ASN A 34 -12.73 -35.06 -10.56
N TRP A 35 -12.42 -34.48 -9.40
CA TRP A 35 -11.89 -35.22 -8.25
C TRP A 35 -12.77 -36.40 -7.85
N THR A 36 -14.09 -36.31 -8.05
CA THR A 36 -15.05 -37.37 -7.69
C THR A 36 -15.13 -38.52 -8.71
N GLU A 37 -14.38 -38.46 -9.82
CA GLU A 37 -14.37 -39.54 -10.82
C GLU A 37 -13.58 -40.74 -10.29
N GLU A 38 -14.27 -41.68 -9.62
CA GLU A 38 -13.64 -42.83 -8.97
C GLU A 38 -12.77 -43.68 -9.91
N ALA A 39 -13.12 -43.72 -11.20
CA ALA A 39 -12.39 -44.49 -12.21
C ALA A 39 -10.95 -43.98 -12.47
N ASN A 40 -10.65 -42.73 -12.13
CA ASN A 40 -9.34 -42.13 -12.30
C ASN A 40 -8.43 -42.32 -11.07
N TRP A 41 -8.93 -42.96 -10.01
CA TRP A 41 -8.20 -43.17 -8.77
C TRP A 41 -7.66 -44.58 -8.60
N SER A 42 -6.45 -44.68 -8.04
CA SER A 42 -5.84 -45.92 -7.57
C SER A 42 -5.25 -45.72 -6.17
N PRO A 43 -5.39 -46.65 -5.21
CA PRO A 43 -6.12 -47.92 -5.33
C PRO A 43 -7.65 -47.75 -5.29
N SER A 44 -8.14 -46.62 -4.80
CA SER A 44 -9.56 -46.26 -4.72
C SER A 44 -9.72 -44.75 -4.60
N TYR A 45 -10.96 -44.25 -4.70
CA TYR A 45 -11.26 -42.85 -4.42
C TYR A 45 -10.92 -42.48 -2.97
N PRO A 46 -10.15 -41.40 -2.72
CA PRO A 46 -9.74 -41.00 -1.37
C PRO A 46 -10.83 -40.27 -0.57
N GLY A 47 -11.97 -39.94 -1.18
CA GLY A 47 -12.95 -39.06 -0.55
C GLY A 47 -12.55 -37.58 -0.59
N THR A 48 -13.15 -36.80 0.31
CA THR A 48 -13.01 -35.33 0.38
C THR A 48 -12.20 -34.87 1.60
N THR A 49 -11.66 -35.80 2.38
CA THR A 49 -10.78 -35.50 3.51
C THR A 49 -9.65 -36.52 3.48
N ILE A 50 -8.44 -36.04 3.31
CA ILE A 50 -7.23 -36.86 3.29
C ILE A 50 -6.68 -36.86 4.71
N ASP A 51 -6.59 -38.04 5.31
CA ASP A 51 -6.10 -38.20 6.69
C ASP A 51 -4.62 -37.87 6.81
N GLU A 52 -4.17 -37.52 8.03
CA GLU A 52 -2.80 -37.03 8.31
C GLU A 52 -1.67 -37.95 7.83
N ASN A 53 -1.93 -39.26 7.73
CA ASN A 53 -0.92 -40.24 7.29
C ASN A 53 -1.01 -40.58 5.80
N ASP A 54 -2.03 -40.10 5.10
CA ASP A 54 -2.29 -40.45 3.70
C ASP A 54 -1.68 -39.44 2.72
N GLU A 55 -1.42 -39.88 1.50
CA GLU A 55 -0.89 -39.04 0.43
C GLU A 55 -1.78 -39.12 -0.80
N VAL A 56 -2.00 -37.98 -1.45
CA VAL A 56 -2.58 -37.87 -2.78
C VAL A 56 -1.51 -37.41 -3.75
N ILE A 57 -1.45 -38.06 -4.92
CA ILE A 57 -0.60 -37.69 -6.04
C ILE A 57 -1.47 -37.47 -7.28
N ILE A 58 -1.46 -36.25 -7.82
CA ILE A 58 -1.97 -35.98 -9.17
C ILE A 58 -0.82 -36.23 -10.14
N SER A 59 -0.99 -37.21 -11.02
CA SER A 59 0.06 -37.63 -11.95
C SER A 59 0.39 -36.53 -12.97
N THR A 60 1.57 -36.63 -13.60
CA THR A 60 1.87 -35.84 -14.80
C THR A 60 0.81 -36.08 -15.88
N ASP A 61 0.58 -35.09 -16.73
CA ASP A 61 -0.41 -35.12 -17.82
C ASP A 61 -1.87 -35.32 -17.36
N SER A 62 -2.14 -35.20 -16.06
CA SER A 62 -3.50 -35.25 -15.51
C SER A 62 -4.03 -33.84 -15.27
N GLU A 63 -5.33 -33.64 -15.49
CA GLU A 63 -6.03 -32.38 -15.23
C GLU A 63 -7.21 -32.64 -14.31
N VAL A 64 -7.17 -32.08 -13.10
CA VAL A 64 -8.13 -32.39 -12.05
C VAL A 64 -8.90 -31.15 -11.64
N VAL A 65 -10.23 -31.26 -11.63
CA VAL A 65 -11.11 -30.23 -11.07
C VAL A 65 -11.51 -30.63 -9.65
N LEU A 66 -11.05 -29.88 -8.67
CA LEU A 66 -11.33 -30.11 -7.26
C LEU A 66 -12.68 -29.53 -6.85
N MET A 67 -13.55 -30.43 -6.40
CA MET A 67 -14.92 -30.13 -5.99
C MET A 67 -15.11 -30.06 -4.46
N THR A 68 -14.16 -30.57 -3.66
CA THR A 68 -13.92 -30.29 -2.23
C THR A 68 -12.86 -31.23 -1.66
N ALA A 69 -11.85 -30.68 -0.98
CA ALA A 69 -10.94 -31.48 -0.16
C ALA A 69 -10.36 -30.69 1.02
N SER A 70 -10.29 -31.34 2.18
CA SER A 70 -9.37 -30.99 3.27
C SER A 70 -8.19 -31.96 3.22
N ILE A 71 -6.97 -31.44 3.14
CA ILE A 71 -5.75 -32.25 3.08
C ILE A 71 -5.07 -32.19 4.44
N ASN A 72 -5.36 -33.17 5.32
CA ASN A 72 -4.63 -33.33 6.58
C ASN A 72 -3.31 -34.04 6.39
N GLY A 73 -3.23 -34.95 5.41
CA GLY A 73 -2.00 -35.59 4.98
C GLY A 73 -1.25 -34.78 3.93
N LYS A 74 -0.82 -35.43 2.85
CA LYS A 74 -0.01 -34.82 1.80
C LYS A 74 -0.74 -34.77 0.46
N LEU A 75 -0.61 -33.67 -0.27
CA LEU A 75 -1.05 -33.54 -1.67
C LEU A 75 0.13 -33.13 -2.55
N THR A 76 0.46 -33.95 -3.54
CA THR A 76 1.48 -33.67 -4.56
C THR A 76 0.81 -33.48 -5.92
N ILE A 77 1.06 -32.35 -6.57
CA ILE A 77 0.48 -31.98 -7.87
C ILE A 77 1.59 -32.01 -8.92
N ASN A 78 1.70 -33.09 -9.69
CA ASN A 78 2.64 -33.19 -10.81
C ASN A 78 2.03 -32.77 -12.16
N GLY A 79 0.71 -32.90 -12.32
CA GLY A 79 -0.07 -32.36 -13.45
C GLY A 79 -0.73 -31.03 -13.08
N ASP A 80 -1.99 -30.89 -13.43
CA ASP A 80 -2.77 -29.67 -13.23
C ASP A 80 -3.92 -29.89 -12.24
N LEU A 81 -4.10 -28.95 -11.32
CA LEU A 81 -5.23 -28.92 -10.37
C LEU A 81 -5.92 -27.57 -10.43
N GLU A 82 -7.21 -27.55 -10.75
CA GLU A 82 -8.08 -26.38 -10.62
C GLU A 82 -8.98 -26.52 -9.39
N THR A 83 -9.03 -25.52 -8.52
CA THR A 83 -9.97 -25.51 -7.40
C THR A 83 -11.26 -24.79 -7.77
N GLN A 84 -12.40 -25.47 -7.67
CA GLN A 84 -13.74 -24.86 -7.83
C GLN A 84 -14.45 -24.62 -6.49
N ILE A 85 -13.85 -25.09 -5.40
CA ILE A 85 -14.25 -24.81 -4.02
C ILE A 85 -13.01 -24.57 -3.17
N SER A 86 -13.16 -24.02 -1.97
CA SER A 86 -12.05 -23.78 -1.05
C SER A 86 -11.26 -25.06 -0.75
N LEU A 87 -9.93 -24.94 -0.78
CA LEU A 87 -8.99 -26.02 -0.44
C LEU A 87 -8.26 -25.65 0.85
N THR A 88 -8.27 -26.55 1.83
CA THR A 88 -7.53 -26.37 3.09
C THR A 88 -6.42 -27.41 3.19
N ILE A 89 -5.19 -26.95 3.42
CA ILE A 89 -3.99 -27.77 3.60
C ILE A 89 -3.58 -27.69 5.08
N ASN A 90 -3.92 -28.73 5.84
CA ASN A 90 -3.48 -28.92 7.23
C ASN A 90 -2.15 -29.69 7.31
N GLY A 91 -1.83 -30.51 6.31
CA GLY A 91 -0.55 -31.20 6.19
C GLY A 91 0.39 -30.53 5.20
N GLU A 92 0.74 -31.22 4.12
CA GLU A 92 1.72 -30.74 3.14
C GLU A 92 1.12 -30.65 1.73
N LEU A 93 1.40 -29.54 1.03
CA LEU A 93 1.11 -29.36 -0.38
C LEU A 93 2.42 -29.20 -1.16
N ILE A 94 2.62 -30.00 -2.21
CA ILE A 94 3.72 -29.86 -3.15
C ILE A 94 3.15 -29.60 -4.55
N ILE A 95 3.56 -28.50 -5.18
CA ILE A 95 3.12 -28.10 -6.51
C ILE A 95 4.33 -28.21 -7.45
N ASN A 96 4.39 -29.27 -8.23
CA ASN A 96 5.43 -29.47 -9.27
C ASN A 96 4.93 -29.05 -10.65
N GLY A 97 3.64 -29.25 -10.94
CA GLY A 97 2.97 -28.82 -12.16
C GLY A 97 2.28 -27.47 -11.98
N TYR A 98 0.97 -27.43 -12.23
CA TYR A 98 0.17 -26.20 -12.17
C TYR A 98 -0.97 -26.30 -11.15
N LEU A 99 -1.06 -25.32 -10.25
CA LEU A 99 -2.22 -25.13 -9.37
C LEU A 99 -2.94 -23.84 -9.78
N TYR A 100 -4.22 -23.96 -10.10
CA TYR A 100 -5.11 -22.83 -10.33
C TYR A 100 -6.17 -22.71 -9.26
N SER A 101 -5.99 -21.77 -8.35
CA SER A 101 -6.94 -21.51 -7.27
C SER A 101 -7.99 -20.49 -7.71
N ARG A 102 -9.20 -20.97 -8.08
CA ARG A 102 -10.35 -20.08 -8.37
C ARG A 102 -11.10 -19.65 -7.10
N THR A 103 -10.78 -20.30 -6.00
CA THR A 103 -11.42 -20.20 -4.69
C THR A 103 -10.35 -20.14 -3.60
N THR A 104 -10.77 -19.88 -2.37
CA THR A 104 -9.83 -19.69 -1.26
C THR A 104 -8.93 -20.91 -1.06
N LEU A 105 -7.61 -20.69 -1.08
CA LEU A 105 -6.62 -21.66 -0.63
C LEU A 105 -6.15 -21.28 0.77
N THR A 106 -6.21 -22.21 1.72
CA THR A 106 -5.70 -22.00 3.08
C THR A 106 -4.58 -22.97 3.38
N ILE A 107 -3.41 -22.43 3.72
CA ILE A 107 -2.19 -23.18 4.07
C ILE A 107 -1.98 -23.04 5.57
N ASN A 108 -2.40 -24.05 6.33
CA ASN A 108 -2.22 -24.10 7.78
C ASN A 108 -0.85 -24.64 8.19
N ASN A 109 -0.23 -25.46 7.35
CA ASN A 109 1.09 -26.02 7.60
C ASN A 109 2.03 -25.76 6.43
N THR A 110 2.41 -26.74 5.60
CA THR A 110 3.48 -26.55 4.62
C THR A 110 2.98 -26.54 3.18
N CYS A 111 3.45 -25.60 2.38
CA CYS A 111 3.30 -25.58 0.92
C CYS A 111 4.66 -25.35 0.26
N ILE A 112 5.00 -26.15 -0.75
CA ILE A 112 6.18 -26.00 -1.59
C ILE A 112 5.73 -25.89 -3.03
N ASN A 113 5.96 -24.74 -3.65
CA ASN A 113 5.67 -24.51 -5.07
C ASN A 113 6.96 -24.54 -5.89
N ASN A 114 7.21 -25.66 -6.57
CA ASN A 114 8.30 -25.81 -7.54
C ASN A 114 7.86 -25.43 -8.97
N GLY A 115 6.56 -25.53 -9.27
CA GLY A 115 5.97 -25.25 -10.56
C GLY A 115 5.31 -23.88 -10.62
N THR A 116 4.02 -23.84 -10.92
CA THR A 116 3.25 -22.60 -10.97
C THR A 116 2.00 -22.70 -10.11
N HIS A 117 1.79 -21.69 -9.26
CA HIS A 117 0.55 -21.49 -8.56
C HIS A 117 -0.02 -20.13 -8.96
N GLN A 118 -1.17 -20.15 -9.62
CA GLN A 118 -1.96 -18.98 -9.94
C GLN A 118 -3.23 -18.98 -9.11
N SER A 119 -3.48 -17.89 -8.38
CA SER A 119 -4.72 -17.71 -7.63
C SER A 119 -5.43 -16.45 -8.07
N ILE A 120 -6.72 -16.59 -8.38
CA ILE A 120 -7.65 -15.47 -8.55
C ILE A 120 -8.52 -15.24 -7.31
N SER A 121 -8.24 -15.94 -6.22
CA SER A 121 -8.94 -15.85 -4.94
C SER A 121 -7.97 -15.67 -3.78
N LEU A 122 -8.49 -15.67 -2.56
CA LEU A 122 -7.67 -15.47 -1.36
C LEU A 122 -6.71 -16.65 -1.17
N VAL A 123 -5.43 -16.36 -0.94
CA VAL A 123 -4.48 -17.34 -0.39
C VAL A 123 -4.18 -16.92 1.05
N ASN A 124 -4.56 -17.77 2.00
CA ASN A 124 -4.33 -17.57 3.42
C ASN A 124 -3.13 -18.41 3.87
N ILE A 125 -2.07 -17.77 4.35
CA ILE A 125 -0.85 -18.44 4.80
C ILE A 125 -0.75 -18.28 6.32
N TYR A 126 -1.07 -19.34 7.04
CA TYR A 126 -0.86 -19.46 8.49
C TYR A 126 0.41 -20.24 8.82
N GLY A 127 0.78 -21.19 7.97
CA GLY A 127 2.02 -21.95 8.06
C GLY A 127 3.13 -21.40 7.15
N VAL A 128 3.89 -22.29 6.51
CA VAL A 128 5.02 -21.93 5.65
C VAL A 128 4.68 -22.21 4.18
N TYR A 129 4.72 -21.18 3.36
CA TYR A 129 4.67 -21.28 1.90
C TYR A 129 6.06 -21.00 1.34
N THR A 130 6.66 -21.96 0.64
CA THR A 130 7.94 -21.76 -0.06
C THR A 130 7.72 -21.80 -1.57
N ASN A 131 7.90 -20.65 -2.22
CA ASN A 131 7.82 -20.48 -3.66
C ASN A 131 9.21 -20.58 -4.31
N LYS A 132 9.46 -21.67 -5.02
CA LYS A 132 10.65 -21.90 -5.86
C LYS A 132 10.37 -21.76 -7.36
N GLY A 133 9.09 -21.70 -7.74
CA GLY A 133 8.62 -21.48 -9.10
C GLY A 133 7.92 -20.13 -9.26
N THR A 134 6.75 -20.12 -9.90
CA THR A 134 5.95 -18.90 -10.11
C THR A 134 4.74 -18.89 -9.19
N LEU A 135 4.58 -17.82 -8.39
CA LEU A 135 3.40 -17.54 -7.58
C LEU A 135 2.73 -16.26 -8.07
N ALA A 136 1.52 -16.38 -8.61
CA ALA A 136 0.74 -15.26 -9.11
C ALA A 136 -0.57 -15.10 -8.32
N LEU A 137 -0.69 -14.03 -7.55
CA LEU A 137 -1.78 -13.75 -6.62
C LEU A 137 -2.57 -12.52 -7.10
N SER A 138 -3.65 -12.73 -7.87
CA SER A 138 -4.40 -11.61 -8.45
C SER A 138 -5.50 -11.05 -7.54
N SER A 139 -5.77 -11.70 -6.40
CA SER A 139 -6.71 -11.27 -5.37
C SER A 139 -5.98 -11.06 -4.03
N LEU A 140 -6.69 -10.53 -3.04
CA LEU A 140 -6.14 -10.26 -1.70
C LEU A 140 -5.62 -11.54 -1.06
N SER A 141 -4.30 -11.63 -0.88
CA SER A 141 -3.68 -12.75 -0.17
C SER A 141 -3.13 -12.29 1.16
N HIS A 142 -3.15 -13.17 2.15
CA HIS A 142 -2.80 -12.85 3.53
C HIS A 142 -1.68 -13.77 4.02
N ILE A 143 -0.65 -13.16 4.59
CA ILE A 143 0.30 -13.83 5.46
C ILE A 143 -0.12 -13.45 6.89
N TYR A 144 -0.66 -14.42 7.62
CA TYR A 144 -1.16 -14.21 8.98
C TYR A 144 0.00 -14.15 9.99
N PRO A 145 -0.23 -13.66 11.21
CA PRO A 145 0.75 -13.74 12.29
C PRO A 145 1.28 -15.17 12.48
N GLY A 146 2.61 -15.33 12.45
CA GLY A 146 3.29 -16.63 12.51
C GLY A 146 3.43 -17.34 11.16
N GLY A 147 2.69 -16.92 10.14
CA GLY A 147 2.83 -17.40 8.77
C GLY A 147 4.10 -16.88 8.10
N VAL A 148 4.65 -17.67 7.18
CA VAL A 148 5.89 -17.37 6.46
C VAL A 148 5.69 -17.62 4.97
N LEU A 149 5.99 -16.62 4.15
CA LEU A 149 6.14 -16.78 2.70
C LEU A 149 7.60 -16.61 2.31
N ASN A 150 8.24 -17.70 1.90
CA ASN A 150 9.58 -17.69 1.31
C ASN A 150 9.45 -17.62 -0.21
N ASN A 151 9.75 -16.48 -0.82
CA ASN A 151 9.88 -16.37 -2.26
C ASN A 151 11.35 -16.51 -2.68
N GLU A 152 11.69 -17.67 -3.24
CA GLU A 152 13.02 -17.99 -3.81
C GLU A 152 13.07 -17.77 -5.34
N SER A 153 11.95 -17.40 -5.97
CA SER A 153 11.84 -17.23 -7.42
C SER A 153 10.88 -16.09 -7.78
N SER A 154 9.79 -16.30 -8.53
CA SER A 154 8.90 -15.21 -8.97
C SER A 154 7.61 -15.13 -8.15
N LEU A 155 7.43 -14.02 -7.44
CA LEU A 155 6.17 -13.64 -6.80
C LEU A 155 5.58 -12.42 -7.49
N ASN A 156 4.34 -12.52 -7.94
CA ASN A 156 3.56 -11.41 -8.48
C ASN A 156 2.26 -11.32 -7.67
N SER A 157 2.05 -10.20 -6.97
CA SER A 157 0.81 -9.99 -6.21
C SER A 157 0.13 -8.70 -6.62
N SER A 158 -1.18 -8.74 -6.83
CA SER A 158 -2.02 -7.54 -6.89
C SER A 158 -2.16 -6.96 -5.48
N PHE A 159 -2.61 -7.77 -4.52
CA PHE A 159 -2.86 -7.34 -3.15
C PHE A 159 -2.26 -8.35 -2.19
N LEU A 160 -1.27 -7.93 -1.40
CA LEU A 160 -0.69 -8.76 -0.36
C LEU A 160 -0.79 -8.05 0.98
N TYR A 161 -1.43 -8.70 1.94
CA TYR A 161 -1.53 -8.27 3.32
C TYR A 161 -0.59 -9.13 4.17
N ASN A 162 0.47 -8.51 4.68
CA ASN A 162 1.55 -9.23 5.35
C ASN A 162 1.65 -8.83 6.84
N ASN A 163 1.10 -9.69 7.70
CA ASN A 163 1.26 -9.62 9.16
C ASN A 163 2.19 -10.73 9.70
N GLY A 164 2.81 -11.50 8.80
CA GLY A 164 3.72 -12.57 9.14
C GLY A 164 5.15 -12.21 8.74
N THR A 165 5.82 -13.15 8.07
CA THR A 165 7.17 -12.96 7.52
C THR A 165 7.15 -13.19 6.01
N LEU A 166 7.75 -12.29 5.24
CA LEU A 166 7.97 -12.44 3.79
C LEU A 166 9.46 -12.43 3.50
N ASN A 167 10.06 -13.60 3.31
CA ASN A 167 11.46 -13.71 2.91
C ASN A 167 11.53 -13.72 1.38
N ASN A 168 12.14 -12.71 0.76
CA ASN A 168 12.14 -12.55 -0.69
C ASN A 168 13.54 -12.66 -1.32
N THR A 169 14.15 -13.84 -1.39
CA THR A 169 15.45 -13.97 -2.10
C THR A 169 15.33 -14.00 -3.63
N GLY A 170 14.11 -14.08 -4.16
CA GLY A 170 13.80 -13.99 -5.59
C GLY A 170 13.30 -12.60 -6.02
N THR A 171 12.57 -12.56 -7.13
CA THR A 171 11.90 -11.34 -7.62
C THR A 171 10.50 -11.23 -7.03
N TYR A 172 10.19 -10.10 -6.41
CA TYR A 172 8.82 -9.76 -6.04
C TYR A 172 8.34 -8.50 -6.78
N THR A 173 7.25 -8.64 -7.52
CA THR A 173 6.55 -7.52 -8.16
C THR A 173 5.19 -7.29 -7.50
N ASN A 174 5.08 -6.21 -6.72
CA ASN A 174 3.80 -5.71 -6.23
C ASN A 174 3.11 -4.87 -7.32
N SER A 175 1.95 -5.34 -7.79
CA SER A 175 1.20 -4.74 -8.91
C SER A 175 0.09 -3.78 -8.48
N LEU A 176 -0.34 -3.75 -7.20
CA LEU A 176 -1.27 -2.73 -6.68
C LEU A 176 -0.90 -2.32 -5.24
N ASN A 177 -1.15 -3.15 -4.24
CA ASN A 177 -1.01 -2.76 -2.84
C ASN A 177 -0.29 -3.84 -2.00
N LEU A 178 0.68 -3.38 -1.22
CA LEU A 178 1.30 -4.13 -0.13
C LEU A 178 0.91 -3.48 1.20
N TYR A 179 0.21 -4.24 2.03
CA TYR A 179 -0.30 -3.84 3.35
C TYR A 179 0.38 -4.63 4.47
N GLY A 180 0.26 -4.15 5.70
CA GLY A 180 0.47 -4.89 6.94
C GLY A 180 1.50 -4.27 7.87
N ASP A 181 1.65 -4.90 9.03
CA ASP A 181 2.62 -4.51 10.07
C ASP A 181 3.94 -5.30 10.00
N ASN A 182 4.12 -6.09 8.93
CA ASN A 182 5.21 -7.01 8.63
C ASN A 182 6.34 -7.14 9.68
N ASN A 183 6.65 -8.38 10.07
CA ASN A 183 7.78 -8.62 10.95
C ASN A 183 9.13 -8.39 10.24
N ILE A 184 9.39 -8.99 9.06
CA ILE A 184 10.72 -8.98 8.41
C ILE A 184 10.63 -9.18 6.87
N HIS A 185 11.48 -8.47 6.08
CA HIS A 185 11.86 -8.80 4.67
C HIS A 185 13.37 -8.97 4.51
N THR A 186 13.89 -10.13 4.14
CA THR A 186 15.34 -10.41 4.21
C THR A 186 16.15 -10.15 2.92
N SER A 187 15.63 -9.42 1.93
CA SER A 187 16.33 -9.17 0.65
C SER A 187 15.70 -7.99 -0.10
N ASP A 188 16.43 -7.46 -1.10
CA ASP A 188 16.07 -6.25 -1.84
C ASP A 188 14.62 -6.26 -2.31
N PHE A 189 13.94 -5.15 -2.02
CA PHE A 189 12.53 -4.99 -2.28
C PHE A 189 12.29 -3.88 -3.31
N ILE A 190 11.73 -4.24 -4.46
CA ILE A 190 11.32 -3.27 -5.48
C ILE A 190 9.81 -3.05 -5.38
N ASN A 191 9.42 -1.91 -4.84
CA ASN A 191 8.03 -1.50 -4.91
C ASN A 191 7.75 -0.80 -6.24
N THR A 192 6.66 -1.16 -6.91
CA THR A 192 6.22 -0.46 -8.14
C THR A 192 4.91 0.29 -7.98
N ARG A 193 4.24 0.14 -6.82
CA ARG A 193 2.90 0.67 -6.53
C ARG A 193 2.75 1.03 -5.06
N ASN A 194 1.62 0.76 -4.43
CA ASN A 194 1.31 1.28 -3.12
C ASN A 194 1.97 0.43 -2.02
N LEU A 195 2.75 1.08 -1.17
CA LEU A 195 3.20 0.55 0.12
C LEU A 195 2.40 1.27 1.21
N ILE A 196 1.72 0.49 2.05
CA ILE A 196 0.79 0.98 3.06
C ILE A 196 1.14 0.26 4.36
N PRO A 197 1.96 0.88 5.24
CA PRO A 197 2.14 0.37 6.59
C PRO A 197 0.77 0.28 7.28
N GLY A 198 0.60 -0.72 8.15
CA GLY A 198 -0.66 -0.90 8.85
C GLY A 198 -1.71 -1.65 8.03
N SER A 199 -2.95 -1.55 8.49
CA SER A 199 -4.02 -2.45 8.09
C SER A 199 -5.41 -1.86 8.15
N ASN A 200 -6.36 -2.53 7.48
CA ASN A 200 -7.76 -2.14 7.55
C ASN A 200 -8.35 -2.21 8.98
N SER A 201 -7.75 -2.99 9.89
CA SER A 201 -8.19 -3.16 11.29
C SER A 201 -7.43 -2.29 12.29
N ASN A 202 -6.20 -1.89 11.95
CA ASN A 202 -5.35 -0.98 12.68
C ASN A 202 -4.58 -0.19 11.62
N SER A 203 -5.08 1.00 11.33
CA SER A 203 -4.61 1.87 10.26
C SER A 203 -3.14 2.24 10.44
N ILE A 204 -2.73 2.49 11.69
CA ILE A 204 -1.36 2.84 12.03
C ILE A 204 -0.49 1.58 12.17
N GLY A 205 0.60 1.53 11.42
CA GLY A 205 1.49 0.38 11.39
C GLY A 205 2.96 0.67 11.14
N THR A 206 3.77 -0.36 11.30
CA THR A 206 5.19 -0.32 10.92
C THR A 206 5.48 -1.38 9.88
N TYR A 207 6.14 -1.02 8.80
CA TYR A 207 6.54 -1.96 7.77
C TYR A 207 8.06 -2.12 7.76
N ASN A 208 8.55 -3.30 8.15
CA ASN A 208 9.99 -3.55 8.32
C ASN A 208 10.62 -4.20 7.08
N PHE A 209 11.79 -3.74 6.68
CA PHE A 209 12.67 -4.36 5.69
C PHE A 209 14.04 -4.61 6.31
N ASP A 210 14.54 -5.85 6.27
CA ASP A 210 15.90 -6.23 6.69
C ASP A 210 16.93 -6.13 5.53
N ALA A 211 16.58 -5.41 4.47
CA ALA A 211 17.38 -5.24 3.25
C ALA A 211 17.05 -3.91 2.56
N ASP A 212 17.59 -3.68 1.36
CA ASP A 212 17.34 -2.45 0.61
C ASP A 212 15.86 -2.32 0.19
N LEU A 213 15.32 -1.11 0.30
CA LEU A 213 14.02 -0.73 -0.23
C LEU A 213 14.20 0.20 -1.43
N ILE A 214 13.71 -0.20 -2.60
CA ILE A 214 13.70 0.62 -3.80
C ILE A 214 12.26 0.99 -4.15
N LEU A 215 11.91 2.26 -3.95
CA LEU A 215 10.71 2.85 -4.49
C LEU A 215 10.99 3.31 -5.91
N THR A 216 10.26 2.78 -6.89
CA THR A 216 10.32 3.23 -8.30
C THR A 216 9.39 4.43 -8.54
N SER A 217 9.43 5.03 -9.73
CA SER A 217 8.56 6.17 -10.11
C SER A 217 7.06 5.86 -10.08
N GLY A 218 6.66 4.59 -10.16
CA GLY A 218 5.27 4.15 -10.00
C GLY A 218 4.82 3.99 -8.55
N SER A 219 5.76 4.05 -7.60
CA SER A 219 5.48 3.77 -6.18
C SER A 219 4.69 4.89 -5.53
N ILE A 220 3.84 4.52 -4.58
CA ILE A 220 3.17 5.45 -3.67
C ILE A 220 3.39 4.94 -2.25
N LEU A 221 4.11 5.68 -1.42
CA LEU A 221 4.07 5.46 0.03
C LEU A 221 2.83 6.18 0.57
N ILE A 222 1.91 5.43 1.16
CA ILE A 222 0.76 5.99 1.88
C ILE A 222 1.09 5.95 3.37
N THR A 223 1.03 7.11 4.02
CA THR A 223 1.38 7.29 5.43
C THR A 223 0.20 7.90 6.17
N GLU A 224 -0.28 7.21 7.18
CA GLU A 224 -1.36 7.66 8.05
C GLU A 224 -0.80 8.20 9.39
N ILE A 225 -1.39 9.29 9.87
CA ILE A 225 -1.03 9.93 11.14
C ILE A 225 -2.31 10.09 11.97
N LYS A 226 -2.29 9.53 13.18
CA LYS A 226 -3.41 9.61 14.13
C LYS A 226 -3.09 10.47 15.35
N SER A 227 -1.83 10.46 15.78
CA SER A 227 -1.36 11.26 16.91
C SER A 227 0.15 11.47 16.83
N THR A 228 0.74 12.16 17.82
CA THR A 228 2.20 12.35 17.90
C THR A 228 2.99 11.05 18.07
N THR A 229 2.33 9.97 18.51
CA THR A 229 2.96 8.67 18.76
C THR A 229 2.39 7.55 17.88
N GLU A 230 1.28 7.80 17.19
CA GLU A 230 0.64 6.84 16.30
C GLU A 230 0.74 7.37 14.86
N VAL A 231 1.82 6.97 14.20
CA VAL A 231 2.14 7.31 12.82
C VAL A 231 2.68 6.07 12.11
N ASP A 232 2.31 5.93 10.84
CA ASP A 232 2.90 4.92 9.98
C ASP A 232 4.41 5.09 9.85
N LEU A 233 5.13 3.98 9.97
CA LEU A 233 6.59 3.95 9.85
C LEU A 233 7.02 2.90 8.83
N VAL A 234 7.90 3.26 7.92
CA VAL A 234 8.69 2.30 7.14
C VAL A 234 10.08 2.20 7.76
N ASN A 235 10.47 1.01 8.21
CA ASN A 235 11.80 0.77 8.75
C ASN A 235 12.62 -0.06 7.77
N VAL A 236 13.83 0.37 7.43
CA VAL A 236 14.70 -0.26 6.45
C VAL A 236 16.09 -0.46 7.07
N ASN A 237 16.52 -1.70 7.29
CA ASN A 237 17.81 -1.94 7.92
C ASN A 237 19.00 -1.58 7.02
N GLU A 238 18.80 -1.43 5.71
CA GLU A 238 19.87 -1.06 4.78
C GLU A 238 19.55 0.26 4.07
N THR A 239 19.60 0.33 2.74
CA THR A 239 19.38 1.55 1.97
C THR A 239 17.93 1.68 1.54
N ALA A 240 17.31 2.83 1.80
CA ALA A 240 16.04 3.23 1.23
C ALA A 240 16.27 4.20 0.06
N THR A 241 16.08 3.73 -1.18
CA THR A 241 16.12 4.55 -2.39
C THR A 241 14.72 5.04 -2.74
N ILE A 242 14.52 6.36 -2.69
CA ILE A 242 13.21 6.99 -2.73
C ILE A 242 12.89 7.56 -4.11
N ASN A 243 11.67 7.29 -4.61
CA ASN A 243 11.12 7.87 -5.84
C ASN A 243 9.59 7.86 -5.75
N GLY A 244 8.89 8.21 -6.82
CA GLY A 244 7.44 8.10 -6.90
C GLY A 244 6.76 9.14 -6.02
N LYS A 245 5.70 8.74 -5.32
CA LYS A 245 4.80 9.62 -4.59
C LYS A 245 4.77 9.33 -3.10
N LEU A 246 4.75 10.38 -2.27
CA LEU A 246 4.28 10.30 -0.89
C LEU A 246 2.84 10.79 -0.82
N LYS A 247 1.96 10.05 -0.14
CA LYS A 247 0.60 10.48 0.21
C LYS A 247 0.43 10.40 1.72
N VAL A 248 0.13 11.53 2.35
CA VAL A 248 -0.11 11.61 3.79
C VAL A 248 -1.61 11.70 4.05
N SER A 249 -2.10 11.09 5.13
CA SER A 249 -3.49 11.19 5.57
C SER A 249 -3.57 11.32 7.08
N LEU A 250 -4.50 12.15 7.56
CA LEU A 250 -4.79 12.29 8.99
C LEU A 250 -6.03 11.47 9.31
N LEU A 251 -6.00 10.80 10.47
CA LEU A 251 -7.09 9.97 10.95
C LEU A 251 -7.86 10.66 12.06
N GLU A 252 -9.14 10.29 12.24
CA GLU A 252 -9.98 10.70 13.37
C GLU A 252 -10.03 12.23 13.58
N ASP A 253 -10.04 13.01 12.49
CA ASP A 253 -10.02 14.47 12.49
C ASP A 253 -8.82 15.07 13.25
N TYR A 254 -7.70 14.33 13.33
CA TYR A 254 -6.50 14.77 14.01
C TYR A 254 -5.97 16.07 13.41
N ASP A 255 -5.81 17.09 14.26
CA ASP A 255 -5.28 18.39 13.88
C ASP A 255 -3.92 18.63 14.54
N PRO A 256 -2.80 18.45 13.82
CA PRO A 256 -1.49 18.49 14.43
C PRO A 256 -1.05 19.92 14.75
N ALA A 257 -0.35 20.10 15.87
CA ALA A 257 0.13 21.40 16.33
C ALA A 257 1.39 21.85 15.55
N LEU A 258 1.60 23.15 15.44
CA LEU A 258 2.84 23.73 14.89
C LEU A 258 4.08 23.21 15.62
N GLY A 259 5.13 22.88 14.86
CA GLY A 259 6.39 22.32 15.33
C GLY A 259 6.34 20.83 15.65
N THR A 260 5.20 20.15 15.41
CA THR A 260 5.11 18.70 15.60
C THR A 260 5.82 17.97 14.47
N THR A 261 6.63 16.96 14.81
CA THR A 261 7.42 16.17 13.86
C THR A 261 6.98 14.70 13.84
N TYR A 262 7.02 14.08 12.67
CA TYR A 262 6.70 12.67 12.45
C TYR A 262 7.80 12.00 11.63
N THR A 263 8.39 10.94 12.14
CA THR A 263 9.29 10.09 11.34
C THR A 263 8.44 9.09 10.59
N ILE A 264 8.50 9.12 9.26
CA ILE A 264 7.68 8.27 8.37
C ILE A 264 8.50 7.15 7.72
N LEU A 265 9.82 7.33 7.68
CA LEU A 265 10.76 6.33 7.21
C LEU A 265 12.06 6.43 8.02
N GLN A 266 12.60 5.30 8.42
CA GLN A 266 13.93 5.17 9.02
C GLN A 266 14.76 4.18 8.18
N ALA A 267 16.02 4.51 7.93
CA ALA A 267 16.95 3.66 7.19
C ALA A 267 18.40 3.78 7.67
N ASN A 268 19.28 2.84 7.33
CA ASN A 268 20.72 3.06 7.48
C ASN A 268 21.22 4.15 6.52
N SER A 269 20.65 4.20 5.31
CA SER A 269 20.90 5.25 4.33
C SER A 269 19.62 5.57 3.55
N VAL A 270 19.22 6.83 3.50
CA VAL A 270 18.16 7.32 2.60
C VAL A 270 18.82 7.99 1.40
N THR A 271 18.45 7.56 0.19
CA THR A 271 18.91 8.18 -1.06
C THR A 271 17.72 8.66 -1.88
N ASP A 272 17.94 9.73 -2.64
CA ASP A 272 16.92 10.36 -3.50
C ASP A 272 15.71 10.90 -2.70
N THR A 273 14.66 11.34 -3.41
CA THR A 273 13.48 12.00 -2.82
C THR A 273 12.21 11.60 -3.55
N PHE A 274 11.05 11.74 -2.90
CA PHE A 274 9.76 11.60 -3.58
C PHE A 274 9.64 12.65 -4.70
N THR A 275 9.15 12.24 -5.85
CA THR A 275 8.93 13.14 -7.01
C THR A 275 7.66 13.96 -6.87
N THR A 276 6.66 13.42 -6.18
CA THR A 276 5.38 14.07 -5.91
C THR A 276 4.97 13.83 -4.47
N ILE A 277 4.32 14.81 -3.86
CA ILE A 277 3.84 14.71 -2.49
C ILE A 277 2.40 15.22 -2.45
N GLU A 278 1.52 14.45 -1.80
CA GLU A 278 0.13 14.81 -1.53
C GLU A 278 -0.05 14.89 -0.01
N TYR A 279 -0.27 16.11 0.50
CA TYR A 279 -0.59 16.35 1.89
C TYR A 279 -2.10 16.50 2.10
N PRO A 280 -2.61 16.15 3.29
CA PRO A 280 -3.96 16.53 3.70
C PRO A 280 -4.02 18.05 3.95
N ASP A 281 -5.22 18.61 3.86
CA ASP A 281 -5.47 20.01 4.20
C ASP A 281 -5.35 20.21 5.73
N LEU A 282 -4.44 21.08 6.15
CA LEU A 282 -4.26 21.47 7.56
C LEU A 282 -4.92 22.80 7.91
N GLY A 283 -5.71 23.37 6.99
CA GLY A 283 -6.24 24.71 7.09
C GLY A 283 -5.31 25.76 6.48
N THR A 284 -5.62 27.03 6.74
CA THR A 284 -4.95 28.16 6.06
C THR A 284 -3.61 28.57 6.69
N ASP A 285 -3.33 28.14 7.91
CA ASP A 285 -2.22 28.60 8.75
C ASP A 285 -1.11 27.56 8.96
N LYS A 286 -1.32 26.31 8.53
CA LYS A 286 -0.38 25.20 8.69
C LYS A 286 -0.14 24.45 7.39
N GLU A 287 1.09 23.98 7.22
CA GLU A 287 1.47 23.08 6.13
C GLU A 287 2.48 22.05 6.63
N PHE A 288 2.60 20.94 5.91
CA PHE A 288 3.67 19.98 6.14
C PHE A 288 4.92 20.37 5.36
N SER A 289 6.06 20.36 6.06
CA SER A 289 7.40 20.41 5.48
C SER A 289 8.05 19.04 5.59
N ILE A 290 8.73 18.57 4.54
CA ILE A 290 9.45 17.29 4.55
C ILE A 290 10.95 17.54 4.61
N THR A 291 11.64 16.76 5.43
CA THR A 291 13.10 16.72 5.52
C THR A 291 13.60 15.31 5.22
N TYR A 292 14.57 15.21 4.32
CA TYR A 292 15.28 13.97 4.01
C TYR A 292 16.65 14.04 4.68
N ASN A 293 16.81 13.28 5.76
CA ASN A 293 18.10 13.09 6.42
C ASN A 293 18.81 11.88 5.84
N THR A 294 20.06 11.65 6.25
CA THR A 294 20.82 10.48 5.79
C THR A 294 20.22 9.16 6.27
N ASP A 295 19.49 9.15 7.38
CA ASP A 295 19.01 7.95 8.08
C ASP A 295 17.50 7.95 8.34
N ASN A 296 16.76 9.00 7.93
CA ASN A 296 15.31 9.04 8.08
C ASN A 296 14.66 10.12 7.20
N ILE A 297 13.34 10.04 7.09
CA ILE A 297 12.49 11.04 6.48
C ILE A 297 11.49 11.51 7.54
N VAL A 298 11.46 12.83 7.74
CA VAL A 298 10.65 13.48 8.78
C VAL A 298 9.70 14.50 8.15
N LEU A 299 8.44 14.46 8.57
CA LEU A 299 7.46 15.51 8.33
C LEU A 299 7.40 16.45 9.54
N GLU A 300 7.42 17.75 9.33
CA GLU A 300 7.21 18.77 10.35
C GLU A 300 6.00 19.63 9.99
N VAL A 301 5.15 19.94 10.96
CA VAL A 301 4.06 20.90 10.78
C VAL A 301 4.61 22.30 10.98
N VAL A 302 4.67 23.07 9.91
CA VAL A 302 5.17 24.46 9.92
C VAL A 302 4.04 25.44 9.65
N ALA A 303 4.28 26.71 9.94
CA ALA A 303 3.31 27.75 9.63
C ALA A 303 3.27 27.96 8.12
N SER A 304 2.07 27.96 7.54
CA SER A 304 1.88 28.22 6.11
C SER A 304 2.43 29.59 5.76
N THR A 305 3.33 29.62 4.78
CA THR A 305 3.70 30.90 4.18
C THR A 305 2.61 31.28 3.18
N LEU A 306 2.04 32.49 3.33
CA LEU A 306 1.13 33.04 2.32
C LEU A 306 1.91 33.19 1.01
N SER A 307 1.80 32.19 0.14
CA SER A 307 2.29 32.28 -1.24
C SER A 307 1.29 33.09 -2.07
N ILE A 308 1.79 34.09 -2.79
CA ILE A 308 1.01 34.80 -3.80
C ILE A 308 1.03 33.90 -5.03
N ASP A 309 -0.08 33.21 -5.31
CA ASP A 309 -0.26 32.42 -6.54
C ASP A 309 -0.08 33.34 -7.77
N PRO A 310 0.97 33.16 -8.58
CA PRO A 310 1.17 33.94 -9.81
C PRO A 310 0.12 33.61 -10.88
N GLY A 311 -0.62 32.50 -10.73
CA GLY A 311 -1.58 31.96 -11.69
C GLY A 311 -3.01 32.48 -11.55
N ASN A 312 -3.33 33.21 -10.48
CA ASN A 312 -4.64 33.84 -10.28
C ASN A 312 -4.71 35.30 -10.79
N GLU A 313 -3.91 35.67 -11.80
CA GLU A 313 -3.98 36.97 -12.49
C GLU A 313 -5.10 37.08 -13.55
N LEU A 314 -6.14 36.23 -13.52
CA LEU A 314 -7.18 36.25 -14.57
C LEU A 314 -8.22 37.40 -14.47
N ASN A 315 -7.95 38.46 -13.71
CA ASN A 315 -8.76 39.70 -13.70
C ASN A 315 -7.96 40.94 -13.26
N SER A 316 -6.63 40.99 -13.45
CA SER A 316 -5.86 42.17 -13.06
C SER A 316 -6.26 43.38 -13.90
N ILE A 317 -6.75 44.43 -13.25
CA ILE A 317 -7.04 45.71 -13.89
C ILE A 317 -5.69 46.37 -14.25
N ALA A 318 -5.49 46.67 -15.53
CA ALA A 318 -4.28 47.35 -16.00
C ALA A 318 -4.52 48.86 -16.11
N ILE A 319 -3.62 49.68 -15.57
CA ILE A 319 -3.71 51.15 -15.59
C ILE A 319 -2.52 51.74 -16.36
N TYR A 320 -2.80 52.49 -17.42
CA TYR A 320 -1.75 53.03 -18.30
C TYR A 320 -2.18 54.32 -19.04
N PRO A 321 -1.25 55.20 -19.45
CA PRO A 321 0.16 55.12 -19.15
C PRO A 321 0.43 55.42 -17.67
N ASN A 322 1.46 54.78 -17.12
CA ASN A 322 1.99 55.10 -15.80
C ASN A 322 3.53 55.14 -15.92
N PRO A 323 4.17 56.32 -15.82
CA PRO A 323 3.60 57.64 -15.49
C PRO A 323 2.61 58.21 -16.53
N THR A 324 1.72 59.11 -16.12
CA THR A 324 0.78 59.84 -16.98
C THR A 324 1.02 61.34 -16.94
N SER A 325 0.74 62.04 -18.05
CA SER A 325 0.68 63.50 -18.11
C SER A 325 -0.74 64.05 -17.92
N GLY A 326 -1.78 63.20 -17.92
CA GLY A 326 -3.14 63.65 -17.70
C GLY A 326 -4.23 62.59 -17.82
N ILE A 327 -4.21 61.71 -18.81
CA ILE A 327 -5.27 60.71 -18.98
C ILE A 327 -4.74 59.33 -18.57
N LEU A 328 -5.48 58.64 -17.70
CA LEU A 328 -5.27 57.22 -17.37
C LEU A 328 -6.31 56.39 -18.10
N ASN A 329 -5.88 55.32 -18.75
CA ASN A 329 -6.73 54.27 -19.29
C ASN A 329 -6.72 53.07 -18.34
N ILE A 330 -7.86 52.41 -18.21
CA ILE A 330 -8.10 51.29 -17.31
C ILE A 330 -8.71 50.15 -18.12
N ASN A 331 -7.96 49.07 -18.31
CA ASN A 331 -8.44 47.87 -18.99
C ASN A 331 -9.03 46.85 -18.01
N ASN A 332 -9.86 45.94 -18.54
CA ASN A 332 -10.51 44.86 -17.80
C ASN A 332 -11.53 45.33 -16.74
N ILE A 333 -12.26 46.42 -17.03
CA ILE A 333 -13.44 46.82 -16.23
C ILE A 333 -14.65 46.00 -16.69
N ASN A 334 -14.96 44.96 -15.93
CA ASN A 334 -16.03 44.00 -16.26
C ASN A 334 -17.39 44.32 -15.59
N ALA A 335 -17.44 45.36 -14.75
CA ALA A 335 -18.64 45.85 -14.07
C ALA A 335 -18.53 47.34 -13.72
N VAL A 336 -19.67 47.99 -13.49
CA VAL A 336 -19.69 49.38 -12.98
C VAL A 336 -18.90 49.43 -11.67
N SER A 337 -17.84 50.23 -11.65
CA SER A 337 -16.89 50.26 -10.52
C SER A 337 -16.78 51.68 -9.98
N GLN A 338 -16.96 51.85 -8.67
CA GLN A 338 -16.59 53.08 -7.98
C GLN A 338 -15.06 53.14 -7.86
N ILE A 339 -14.50 54.29 -8.19
CA ILE A 339 -13.07 54.58 -8.13
C ILE A 339 -12.84 55.72 -7.17
N ASP A 340 -12.06 55.44 -6.14
CA ASP A 340 -11.57 56.45 -5.21
C ASP A 340 -10.08 56.70 -5.47
N ILE A 341 -9.67 57.97 -5.55
CA ILE A 341 -8.27 58.37 -5.71
C ILE A 341 -7.80 59.06 -4.44
N TYR A 342 -6.64 58.67 -3.94
CA TYR A 342 -6.00 59.18 -2.73
C TYR A 342 -4.60 59.72 -3.02
N SER A 343 -4.17 60.70 -2.23
CA SER A 343 -2.75 61.10 -2.18
C SER A 343 -1.93 60.08 -1.39
N VAL A 344 -0.59 60.16 -1.46
CA VAL A 344 0.31 59.33 -0.63
C VAL A 344 0.11 59.54 0.88
N LEU A 345 -0.50 60.64 1.30
CA LEU A 345 -0.82 60.92 2.70
C LEU A 345 -2.19 60.34 3.13
N GLY A 346 -2.85 59.57 2.25
CA GLY A 346 -4.16 58.95 2.52
C GLY A 346 -5.35 59.91 2.40
N GLN A 347 -5.14 61.15 1.93
CA GLN A 347 -6.23 62.08 1.69
C GLN A 347 -7.00 61.68 0.42
N LYS A 348 -8.31 61.49 0.52
CA LYS A 348 -9.18 61.25 -0.64
C LYS A 348 -9.25 62.52 -1.51
N ILE A 349 -8.82 62.40 -2.76
CA ILE A 349 -8.75 63.48 -3.75
C ILE A 349 -10.00 63.52 -4.61
N LYS A 350 -10.52 62.36 -5.04
CA LYS A 350 -11.67 62.28 -5.94
C LYS A 350 -12.38 60.93 -5.82
N THR A 351 -13.68 60.93 -6.04
CA THR A 351 -14.49 59.72 -6.26
C THR A 351 -15.20 59.85 -7.60
N LEU A 352 -15.20 58.78 -8.39
CA LEU A 352 -15.87 58.71 -9.69
C LEU A 352 -16.41 57.30 -9.93
N THR A 353 -17.32 57.16 -10.88
CA THR A 353 -17.90 55.87 -11.28
C THR A 353 -17.56 55.63 -12.74
N LEU A 354 -16.94 54.49 -13.05
CA LEU A 354 -16.75 54.06 -14.44
C LEU A 354 -17.83 53.06 -14.83
N ASN A 355 -18.54 53.36 -15.92
CA ASN A 355 -19.48 52.44 -16.53
C ASN A 355 -18.76 51.48 -17.50
N ILE A 356 -19.40 50.36 -17.82
CA ILE A 356 -18.89 49.41 -18.82
C ILE A 356 -18.68 50.14 -20.16
N GLY A 357 -17.50 50.01 -20.75
CA GLY A 357 -17.09 50.72 -21.97
C GLY A 357 -16.48 52.12 -21.74
N GLN A 358 -16.51 52.64 -20.51
CA GLN A 358 -15.76 53.84 -20.12
C GLN A 358 -14.44 53.42 -19.47
N ASN A 359 -13.35 53.53 -20.21
CA ASN A 359 -12.04 53.03 -19.81
C ASN A 359 -11.03 54.15 -19.49
N SER A 360 -11.45 55.39 -19.25
CA SER A 360 -10.51 56.49 -19.01
C SER A 360 -10.89 57.41 -17.84
N ILE A 361 -9.86 57.97 -17.19
CA ILE A 361 -9.95 58.95 -16.11
C ILE A 361 -9.03 60.12 -16.44
N ASP A 362 -9.57 61.34 -16.40
CA ASP A 362 -8.79 62.57 -16.50
C ASP A 362 -8.26 63.01 -15.12
N VAL A 363 -6.94 62.98 -15.00
CA VAL A 363 -6.11 63.44 -13.86
C VAL A 363 -5.18 64.59 -14.26
N SER A 364 -5.41 65.25 -15.40
CA SER A 364 -4.59 66.38 -15.89
C SER A 364 -4.54 67.55 -14.90
N HIS A 365 -5.62 67.75 -14.13
CA HIS A 365 -5.73 68.78 -13.11
C HIS A 365 -5.00 68.44 -11.80
N PHE A 366 -4.44 67.23 -11.66
CA PHE A 366 -3.72 66.84 -10.46
C PHE A 366 -2.29 67.38 -10.52
N LYS A 367 -1.76 67.76 -9.35
CA LYS A 367 -0.35 68.15 -9.22
C LYS A 367 0.55 66.95 -9.50
N ASN A 368 1.79 67.22 -9.87
CA ASN A 368 2.77 66.17 -10.09
C ASN A 368 3.06 65.44 -8.79
N GLY A 369 3.07 64.11 -8.81
CA GLY A 369 3.21 63.29 -7.62
C GLY A 369 2.70 61.87 -7.78
N ILE A 370 2.79 61.10 -6.69
CA ILE A 370 2.32 59.72 -6.59
C ILE A 370 0.90 59.72 -6.03
N TYR A 371 0.06 58.86 -6.60
CA TYR A 371 -1.34 58.70 -6.20
C TYR A 371 -1.69 57.22 -6.10
N MET A 372 -2.68 56.94 -5.26
CA MET A 372 -3.26 55.61 -5.10
C MET A 372 -4.70 55.62 -5.60
N LEU A 373 -5.05 54.63 -6.39
CA LEU A 373 -6.35 54.49 -7.02
C LEU A 373 -6.97 53.18 -6.53
N VAL A 374 -8.17 53.25 -5.95
CA VAL A 374 -8.89 52.10 -5.40
C VAL A 374 -10.03 51.74 -6.33
N ILE A 375 -10.02 50.52 -6.88
CA ILE A 375 -11.11 49.97 -7.72
C ILE A 375 -11.47 48.60 -7.15
N ASN A 376 -12.75 48.37 -6.86
CA ASN A 376 -13.24 47.08 -6.35
C ASN A 376 -12.43 46.57 -5.13
N LYS A 377 -12.08 47.49 -4.23
CA LYS A 377 -11.24 47.28 -3.02
C LYS A 377 -9.75 46.95 -3.30
N ASN A 378 -9.32 46.92 -4.56
CA ASN A 378 -7.91 46.76 -4.93
C ASN A 378 -7.22 48.11 -5.09
N LEU A 379 -5.97 48.20 -4.65
CA LEU A 379 -5.17 49.42 -4.64
C LEU A 379 -4.15 49.39 -5.79
N TYR A 380 -4.15 50.44 -6.61
CA TYR A 380 -3.21 50.62 -7.72
C TYR A 380 -2.45 51.93 -7.56
N ARG A 381 -1.15 51.93 -7.87
CA ARG A 381 -0.30 53.12 -7.81
C ARG A 381 -0.14 53.73 -9.20
N PHE A 382 -0.31 55.04 -9.34
CA PHE A 382 0.12 55.77 -10.54
C PHE A 382 0.93 57.03 -10.21
N ILE A 383 1.74 57.46 -11.19
CA ILE A 383 2.61 58.64 -11.12
C ILE A 383 2.08 59.70 -12.10
N LYS A 384 1.78 60.90 -11.61
CA LYS A 384 1.43 62.08 -12.42
C LYS A 384 2.68 62.94 -12.62
N ASN A 385 3.07 63.14 -13.88
CA ASN A 385 4.18 63.99 -14.30
C ASN A 385 3.74 65.37 -14.76
#